data_AF-A0A2V9AE35-F1
#
_entry.id   AF-A0A2V9AE35-F1
#
_cell.length_a   1.000
_cell.length_b   1.000
_cell.length_c   1.000
_cell.angle_alpha   90.00
_cell.angle_beta   90.00
_cell.angle_gamma   90.00
#
_symmetry.space_group_name_H-M   'P 1'
#
loop_
_entity.id
_entity.type
_entity.pdbx_description
1 polymer ?
#
loop_
_entity_poly.entity_id
_entity_poly.type
_entity_poly.pdbx_seq_one_letter_code
_entity_poly.pdbx_strand_id
1 'polypeptide(L)'
;MSEPSYEELKARVAELEKKGGRRTGSLEFRVGEKGGVSVYGLGRFPVTLYYEQWIRLLDASSDLRKFLEENKAEGKLKLKEK
;
A
#
# COMPACT_ATOMS: atom_id res chain seq x y z
N MET A 1 31.93 -8.09 16.51
CA MET A 1 31.19 -7.79 15.27
C MET A 1 31.78 -6.48 14.77
N SER A 2 32.57 -6.52 13.69
CA SER A 2 33.18 -5.31 13.13
C SER A 2 32.09 -4.43 12.52
N GLU A 3 32.06 -3.15 12.89
CA GLU A 3 31.14 -2.20 12.29
C GLU A 3 31.44 -2.05 10.79
N PRO A 4 30.43 -2.10 9.91
CA PRO A 4 30.64 -1.93 8.48
C PRO A 4 31.28 -0.58 8.15
N SER A 5 32.12 -0.55 7.13
CA SER A 5 32.77 0.69 6.68
C SER A 5 31.72 1.67 6.12
N TYR A 6 32.05 2.96 6.13
CA TYR A 6 31.18 4.01 5.58
C TYR A 6 30.79 3.74 4.12
N GLU A 7 31.70 3.17 3.32
CA GLU A 7 31.42 2.82 1.92
C GLU A 7 30.45 1.64 1.80
N GLU A 8 30.57 0.64 2.66
CA GLU A 8 29.67 -0.51 2.70
C GLU A 8 28.26 -0.11 3.14
N LEU A 9 28.15 0.81 4.11
CA LEU A 9 26.88 1.39 4.52
C LEU A 9 26.23 2.18 3.39
N LYS A 10 27.01 2.99 2.66
CA LYS A 10 26.52 3.77 1.52
C LYS A 10 26.09 2.88 0.35
N ALA A 11 26.82 1.81 0.09
CA ALA A 11 26.45 0.80 -0.92
C ALA A 11 25.15 0.08 -0.53
N ARG A 12 24.98 -0.29 0.75
CA ARG A 12 23.73 -0.86 1.27
C ARG A 12 22.56 0.09 1.16
N VAL A 13 22.75 1.38 1.50
CA VAL A 13 21.71 2.40 1.34
C VAL A 13 21.29 2.51 -0.13
N ALA A 14 22.24 2.61 -1.05
CA ALA A 14 21.94 2.68 -2.49
C ALA A 14 21.25 1.40 -3.01
N GLU A 15 21.62 0.22 -2.51
CA GLU A 15 20.96 -1.04 -2.84
C GLU A 15 19.53 -1.12 -2.31
N LEU A 16 19.32 -0.69 -1.06
CA LEU A 16 18.01 -0.64 -0.41
C LEU A 16 17.10 0.43 -1.03
N GLU A 17 17.64 1.55 -1.48
CA GLU A 17 16.91 2.58 -2.24
C GLU A 17 16.48 2.03 -3.61
N LYS A 18 17.36 1.30 -4.31
CA LYS A 18 17.03 0.62 -5.58
C LYS A 18 15.99 -0.47 -5.42
N LYS A 19 15.99 -1.19 -4.29
CA LYS A 19 14.96 -2.18 -3.93
C LYS A 19 13.70 -1.54 -3.32
N GLY A 20 13.82 -0.33 -2.80
CA GLY A 20 12.80 0.42 -2.06
C GLY A 20 11.83 1.20 -2.94
N GLY A 21 12.11 1.30 -4.23
CA GLY A 21 11.13 1.67 -5.24
C GLY A 21 10.12 0.54 -5.42
N ARG A 22 9.20 0.35 -4.47
CA ARG A 22 8.01 -0.50 -4.64
C ARG A 22 7.42 -0.16 -5.99
N ARG A 23 7.39 -1.14 -6.91
CA ARG A 23 6.82 -1.00 -8.25
C ARG A 23 5.46 -0.33 -8.12
N THR A 24 5.39 0.92 -8.51
CA THR A 24 4.17 1.72 -8.51
C THR A 24 3.20 1.06 -9.48
N GLY A 25 2.31 0.21 -8.97
CA GLY A 25 1.22 -0.36 -9.77
C GLY A 25 0.74 -1.76 -9.40
N SER A 26 1.51 -2.58 -8.69
CA SER A 26 1.05 -3.92 -8.27
C SER A 26 0.65 -3.93 -6.79
N LEU A 27 -0.56 -4.43 -6.51
CA LEU A 27 -1.03 -4.64 -5.15
C LEU A 27 -0.37 -5.90 -4.58
N GLU A 28 0.17 -5.79 -3.37
CA GLU A 28 0.76 -6.92 -2.63
C GLU A 28 -0.02 -7.12 -1.33
N PHE A 29 -0.31 -8.37 -0.98
CA PHE A 29 -1.05 -8.73 0.23
C PHE A 29 -0.14 -9.49 1.20
N ARG A 30 -0.16 -9.14 2.48
CA ARG A 30 0.57 -9.85 3.54
C ARG A 30 -0.30 -10.06 4.77
N VAL A 31 -0.19 -11.22 5.39
CA VAL A 31 -0.81 -11.51 6.69
C VAL A 31 0.19 -11.17 7.79
N GLY A 32 -0.21 -10.31 8.73
CA GLY A 32 0.61 -9.97 9.89
C GLY A 32 0.50 -11.01 11.01
N GLU A 33 1.45 -11.00 11.94
CA GLU A 33 1.50 -11.91 13.09
C GLU A 33 0.23 -11.88 13.96
N LYS A 34 -0.47 -10.74 13.98
CA LYS A 34 -1.73 -10.57 14.71
C LYS A 34 -2.97 -11.02 13.92
N GLY A 35 -2.81 -11.58 12.72
CA GLY A 35 -3.91 -12.08 11.89
C GLY A 35 -4.59 -11.03 10.99
N GLY A 36 -4.11 -9.79 10.96
CA GLY A 36 -4.58 -8.76 10.03
C GLY A 36 -3.98 -8.93 8.63
N VAL A 37 -4.78 -8.65 7.59
CA VAL A 37 -4.33 -8.69 6.18
C VAL A 37 -4.07 -7.26 5.72
N SER A 38 -2.82 -6.99 5.34
CA SER A 38 -2.33 -5.71 4.83
C SER A 38 -2.25 -5.72 3.30
N VAL A 39 -2.81 -4.68 2.66
CA VAL A 39 -2.58 -4.41 1.23
C VAL A 39 -1.57 -3.27 1.06
N TYR A 40 -0.58 -3.50 0.22
CA TYR A 40 0.46 -2.54 -0.18
C TYR A 40 0.23 -2.10 -1.63
N GLY A 41 0.86 -1.00 -2.04
CA GLY A 41 0.81 -0.50 -3.42
C GLY A 41 -0.21 0.62 -3.67
N LEU A 42 -1.02 0.99 -2.68
CA LEU A 42 -1.97 2.11 -2.76
C LEU A 42 -1.39 3.45 -2.27
N GLY A 43 -0.18 3.45 -1.69
CA GLY A 43 0.45 4.64 -1.13
C GLY A 43 1.65 4.34 -0.25
N ARG A 44 2.01 5.30 0.61
CA ARG A 44 3.17 5.20 1.52
C ARG A 44 2.98 4.12 2.58
N PHE A 45 1.76 4.02 3.12
CA PHE A 45 1.40 3.08 4.18
C PHE A 45 0.45 2.00 3.65
N PRO A 46 0.59 0.75 4.13
CA PRO A 46 -0.38 -0.29 3.82
C PRO A 46 -1.71 -0.02 4.54
N VAL A 47 -2.79 -0.58 4.00
CA VAL A 47 -4.09 -0.64 4.68
C VAL A 47 -4.25 -2.04 5.24
N THR A 48 -4.41 -2.16 6.56
CA THR A 48 -4.59 -3.43 7.27
C THR A 48 -6.02 -3.55 7.76
N LEU A 49 -6.71 -4.62 7.39
CA LEU A 49 -8.02 -4.99 7.92
C LEU A 49 -8.00 -6.46 8.36
N TYR A 50 -8.85 -6.81 9.32
CA TYR A 50 -9.11 -8.21 9.69
C TYR A 50 -10.06 -8.89 8.70
N TYR A 51 -10.10 -10.22 8.73
CA TYR A 51 -10.88 -11.02 7.78
C TYR A 51 -12.34 -10.54 7.62
N GLU A 52 -13.10 -10.41 8.71
CA GLU A 52 -14.51 -10.02 8.64
C GLU A 52 -14.71 -8.61 8.06
N GLN A 53 -13.76 -7.70 8.33
CA GLN A 53 -13.77 -6.36 7.78
C GLN A 53 -13.52 -6.36 6.27
N TRP A 54 -12.60 -7.21 5.80
CA TRP A 54 -12.36 -7.40 4.37
C TRP A 54 -13.60 -7.96 3.67
N ILE A 55 -14.17 -9.04 4.18
CA ILE A 55 -15.38 -9.65 3.58
C ILE A 55 -16.51 -8.63 3.51
N ARG A 56 -16.82 -7.94 4.62
CA ARG A 56 -17.86 -6.90 4.65
C ARG A 56 -17.60 -5.76 3.64
N LEU A 57 -16.35 -5.35 3.47
CA LEU A 57 -15.98 -4.31 2.50
C LEU A 57 -16.12 -4.81 1.05
N LEU A 58 -15.72 -6.05 0.79
CA LEU A 58 -15.80 -6.67 -0.53
C LEU A 58 -17.25 -6.93 -0.94
N ASP A 59 -18.10 -7.34 -0.01
CA ASP A 59 -19.54 -7.50 -0.24
C ASP A 59 -20.20 -6.16 -0.59
N ALA A 60 -19.75 -5.06 0.03
CA ALA A 60 -20.21 -3.70 -0.28
C ALA A 60 -19.52 -3.06 -1.50
N SER A 61 -18.71 -3.82 -2.26
CA SER A 61 -17.85 -3.24 -3.30
C SER A 61 -18.62 -2.62 -4.47
N SER A 62 -19.80 -3.13 -4.82
CA SER A 62 -20.66 -2.53 -5.86
C SER A 62 -21.14 -1.14 -5.45
N ASP A 63 -21.65 -1.02 -4.22
CA ASP A 63 -22.18 0.24 -3.69
C ASP A 63 -21.06 1.25 -3.49
N LEU A 64 -19.90 0.79 -3.01
CA LEU A 64 -18.71 1.62 -2.89
C LEU A 64 -18.26 2.19 -4.24
N ARG A 65 -18.24 1.36 -5.30
CA ARG A 65 -17.90 1.81 -6.66
C ARG A 65 -18.89 2.86 -7.16
N LYS A 66 -20.18 2.64 -6.95
CA LYS A 66 -21.23 3.61 -7.33
C LYS A 66 -21.01 4.95 -6.60
N PHE A 67 -20.83 4.91 -5.29
CA PHE A 67 -20.57 6.10 -4.47
C PHE A 67 -19.32 6.87 -4.95
N LEU A 68 -18.25 6.16 -5.31
CA LEU A 68 -17.03 6.79 -5.83
C LEU A 68 -17.26 7.50 -7.17
N GLU A 69 -17.97 6.89 -8.11
CA GLU A 69 -18.25 7.53 -9.41
C GLU A 69 -19.20 8.73 -9.27
N GLU A 70 -20.22 8.64 -8.41
CA GLU A 70 -21.12 9.78 -8.12
C GLU A 70 -20.34 10.97 -7.54
N ASN A 71 -19.51 10.74 -6.52
CA ASN A 71 -18.73 11.83 -5.91
C ASN A 71 -17.62 12.36 -6.83
N LYS A 72 -17.09 11.52 -7.73
CA LYS A 72 -16.16 11.95 -8.78
C LYS A 72 -16.85 12.86 -9.78
N ALA A 73 -18.06 12.51 -10.23
CA ALA A 73 -18.85 13.35 -11.13
C ALA A 73 -19.22 14.70 -10.50
N GLU A 74 -19.46 14.73 -9.19
CA GLU A 74 -19.71 15.94 -8.41
C GLU A 74 -18.43 16.78 -8.11
N GLY A 75 -17.25 16.32 -8.55
CA GLY A 75 -15.99 17.04 -8.35
C GLY A 75 -15.47 17.03 -6.90
N LYS A 76 -16.06 16.21 -6.02
CA LYS A 76 -15.66 16.11 -4.60
C LYS A 76 -14.36 15.34 -4.39
N LEU A 77 -14.01 14.46 -5.32
CA LEU A 77 -12.82 13.61 -5.23
C LEU A 77 -11.67 14.21 -6.04
N LYS A 78 -10.50 14.31 -5.40
CA LYS A 78 -9.24 14.68 -6.08
C LYS A 78 -8.60 13.42 -6.66
N LEU A 79 -8.27 13.46 -7.95
CA LEU A 79 -7.36 12.48 -8.54
C LEU A 79 -5.94 12.83 -8.13
N LYS A 80 -5.17 11.85 -7.67
CA LYS A 80 -3.73 12.05 -7.52
C LYS A 80 -3.14 12.22 -8.91
N GLU A 81 -2.58 13.40 -9.17
CA GLU A 81 -1.71 13.61 -10.33
C GLU A 81 -0.52 12.65 -10.23
N LYS A 82 -0.09 12.13 -11.38
CA LYS A 82 1.03 11.18 -11.49
C LYS A 82 2.37 11.86 -11.21
#